data_AF-A0A2N2XRB0-F1
#
_entry.id   AF-A0A2N2XRB0-F1
#
_cell.length_a   1.000
_cell.length_b   1.000
_cell.length_c   1.000
_cell.angle_alpha   90.00
_cell.angle_beta   90.00
_cell.angle_gamma   90.00
#
_symmetry.space_group_name_H-M   'P 1'
#
loop_
_entity.id
_entity.type
_entity.pdbx_description
1 polymer ?
#
loop_
_entity_poly.entity_id
_entity_poly.type
_entity_poly.pdbx_seq_one_letter_code
_entity_poly.pdbx_strand_id
1 'polypeptide(L)'
;MKKVLFSIVLIFSATFVFGQNLAIHMIDGPRGNFHTLPNDSAYRIVFNISGLTTDEMIQDFITKSKAYAGVVNISVKGLNSQGQRNALLIIDGKKDDVYFKGFLDHVGVTKIYYKEKEYTTATLKQLQEDRQKSKMNVETKKANK
;
A
#
# COMPACT_ATOMS: atom_id res chain seq x y z
N MET A 1 -27.61 20.71 51.28
CA MET A 1 -27.46 19.70 50.20
C MET A 1 -26.63 20.33 49.09
N LYS A 2 -25.35 19.93 48.95
CA LYS A 2 -24.44 20.47 47.92
C LYS A 2 -24.69 19.71 46.61
N LYS A 3 -25.11 20.42 45.56
CA LYS A 3 -25.25 19.86 44.21
C LYS A 3 -23.85 19.67 43.63
N VAL A 4 -23.45 18.42 43.41
CA VAL A 4 -22.23 18.05 42.70
C VAL A 4 -22.51 18.22 41.20
N LEU A 5 -21.89 19.20 40.57
CA LEU A 5 -21.88 19.32 39.11
C LEU A 5 -20.70 18.49 38.59
N PHE A 6 -20.98 17.27 38.12
CA PHE A 6 -20.06 16.53 37.26
C PHE A 6 -20.18 17.07 35.84
N SER A 7 -19.32 18.03 35.48
CA SER A 7 -19.15 18.42 34.08
C SER A 7 -18.22 17.42 33.40
N ILE A 8 -18.81 16.36 32.86
CA ILE A 8 -18.15 15.49 31.87
C ILE A 8 -18.08 16.31 30.57
N VAL A 9 -16.98 17.03 30.38
CA VAL A 9 -16.64 17.56 29.06
C VAL A 9 -15.98 16.42 28.31
N LEU A 10 -16.79 15.74 27.50
CA LEU A 10 -16.38 14.83 26.45
C LEU A 10 -15.26 15.48 25.63
N ILE A 11 -14.06 14.92 25.74
CA ILE A 11 -12.98 15.16 24.78
C ILE A 11 -13.49 14.61 23.45
N PHE A 12 -14.03 15.50 22.61
CA PHE A 12 -14.15 15.23 21.19
C PHE A 12 -12.73 15.18 20.64
N SER A 13 -12.10 14.00 20.74
CA SER A 13 -10.98 13.64 19.90
C SER A 13 -11.53 13.63 18.47
N ALA A 14 -11.51 14.79 17.83
CA ALA A 14 -11.61 14.91 16.40
C ALA A 14 -10.40 14.18 15.81
N THR A 15 -10.52 12.87 15.69
CA THR A 15 -9.75 12.13 14.70
C THR A 15 -10.20 12.71 13.37
N PHE A 16 -9.49 13.74 12.92
CA PHE A 16 -9.50 14.13 11.52
C PHE A 16 -9.09 12.89 10.74
N VAL A 17 -10.07 12.07 10.35
CA VAL A 17 -9.93 11.13 9.25
C VAL A 17 -9.96 12.00 8.00
N PHE A 18 -8.89 12.78 7.79
CA PHE A 18 -8.49 13.07 6.44
C PHE A 18 -8.15 11.70 5.86
N GLY A 19 -9.14 11.08 5.23
CA GLY A 19 -8.90 9.97 4.33
C GLY A 19 -7.97 10.51 3.28
N GLN A 20 -6.67 10.33 3.51
CA GLN A 20 -5.67 10.59 2.49
C GLN A 20 -6.15 9.76 1.29
N ASN A 21 -6.40 10.41 0.16
CA ASN A 21 -6.80 9.72 -1.08
C ASN A 21 -5.56 9.01 -1.64
N LEU A 22 -5.01 8.07 -0.87
CA LEU A 22 -3.83 7.32 -1.24
C LEU A 22 -4.21 6.35 -2.32
N ALA A 23 -3.53 6.49 -3.45
CA ALA A 23 -3.57 5.51 -4.51
C ALA A 23 -2.17 4.97 -4.76
N ILE A 24 -2.08 3.66 -4.92
CA ILE A 24 -0.83 3.02 -5.32
C ILE A 24 -0.87 2.69 -6.80
N HIS A 25 0.24 2.91 -7.50
CA HIS A 25 0.47 2.46 -8.85
C HIS A 25 1.47 1.31 -8.78
N MET A 26 0.99 0.11 -9.05
CA MET A 26 1.76 -1.12 -8.86
C MET A 26 2.86 -1.23 -9.90
N ILE A 27 4.12 -1.28 -9.44
CA ILE A 27 5.29 -1.59 -10.25
C ILE A 27 5.61 -3.08 -10.08
N ASP A 28 5.84 -3.52 -8.82
CA ASP A 28 6.16 -4.90 -8.42
C ASP A 28 5.29 -5.41 -7.25
N GLY A 29 5.07 -6.73 -7.15
CA GLY A 29 4.15 -7.40 -6.21
C GLY A 29 2.68 -6.93 -6.36
N PRO A 30 1.65 -7.49 -5.69
CA PRO A 30 1.20 -8.89 -5.67
C PRO A 30 0.33 -9.19 -6.92
N ARG A 31 0.70 -9.93 -7.96
CA ARG A 31 1.75 -10.93 -8.16
C ARG A 31 2.50 -10.64 -9.48
N GLY A 32 3.33 -9.60 -9.47
CA GLY A 32 4.45 -9.43 -10.41
C GLY A 32 5.57 -10.41 -10.06
N ASN A 33 6.83 -10.05 -10.27
CA ASN A 33 7.94 -10.80 -9.67
C ASN A 33 8.08 -10.32 -8.21
N PHE A 34 7.84 -11.20 -7.24
CA PHE A 34 8.32 -10.92 -5.89
C PHE A 34 9.81 -11.18 -5.91
N HIS A 35 10.59 -10.13 -5.66
CA HIS A 35 12.02 -10.28 -5.52
C HIS A 35 12.28 -10.72 -4.09
N THR A 36 12.64 -11.99 -3.92
CA THR A 36 13.27 -12.47 -2.69
C THR A 36 14.60 -11.77 -2.54
N LEU A 37 14.91 -11.31 -1.34
CA LEU A 37 16.26 -10.83 -1.05
C LEU A 37 17.19 -12.06 -0.93
N PRO A 38 18.41 -12.02 -1.50
CA PRO A 38 19.36 -13.13 -1.35
C PRO A 38 19.61 -13.37 0.14
N ASN A 39 19.35 -14.61 0.60
CA ASN A 39 19.52 -15.08 1.98
C ASN A 39 18.46 -14.62 3.01
N ASP A 40 17.28 -14.14 2.59
CA ASP A 40 16.22 -13.71 3.50
C ASP A 40 14.86 -14.34 3.12
N SER A 41 14.00 -14.64 4.10
CA SER A 41 12.59 -15.02 3.87
C SER A 41 11.71 -13.83 3.46
N ALA A 42 12.30 -12.63 3.45
CA ALA A 42 11.63 -11.39 3.14
C ALA A 42 11.37 -11.17 1.64
N TYR A 43 10.23 -10.52 1.37
CA TYR A 43 9.78 -10.12 0.05
C TYR A 43 9.87 -8.60 -0.11
N ARG A 44 10.31 -8.16 -1.29
CA ARG A 44 10.29 -6.75 -1.70
C ARG A 44 9.08 -6.45 -2.60
N ILE A 45 8.35 -5.41 -2.27
CA ILE A 45 7.28 -4.82 -3.09
C ILE A 45 7.65 -3.37 -3.40
N VAL A 46 7.55 -2.98 -4.66
CA VAL A 46 7.81 -1.61 -5.11
C VAL A 46 6.56 -1.06 -5.78
N PHE A 47 6.13 0.13 -5.38
CA PHE A 47 4.98 0.81 -5.96
C PHE A 47 5.22 2.31 -5.94
N ASN A 48 4.57 3.04 -6.85
CA ASN A 48 4.44 4.49 -6.69
C ASN A 48 3.19 4.78 -5.87
N ILE A 49 3.20 5.83 -5.08
CA ILE A 49 2.06 6.25 -4.26
C ILE A 49 1.77 7.73 -4.49
N SER A 50 0.51 8.04 -4.78
CA SER A 50 -0.01 9.40 -4.87
C SER A 50 -0.76 9.77 -3.59
N GLY A 51 -0.97 11.06 -3.38
CA GLY A 51 -1.65 11.59 -2.19
C GLY A 51 -0.75 11.88 -0.99
N LEU A 52 0.56 11.54 -1.04
CA LEU A 52 1.53 11.94 -0.02
C LEU A 52 2.18 13.29 -0.39
N THR A 53 1.52 14.41 -0.13
CA THR A 53 1.98 15.73 -0.60
C THR A 53 2.92 16.44 0.38
N THR A 54 2.80 16.21 1.69
CA THR A 54 3.64 16.83 2.73
C THR A 54 4.52 15.82 3.45
N ASP A 55 5.56 16.30 4.13
CA ASP A 55 6.48 15.44 4.90
C ASP A 55 5.76 14.76 6.07
N GLU A 56 4.79 15.41 6.70
CA GLU A 56 3.96 14.83 7.75
C GLU A 56 3.16 13.64 7.23
N MET A 57 2.59 13.73 6.02
CA MET A 57 1.86 12.62 5.40
C MET A 57 2.78 11.43 5.09
N ILE A 58 4.02 11.70 4.67
CA ILE A 58 5.01 10.65 4.44
C ILE A 58 5.36 9.96 5.75
N GLN A 59 5.61 10.73 6.82
CA GLN A 59 5.97 10.17 8.12
C GLN A 59 4.80 9.37 8.72
N ASP A 60 3.57 9.86 8.59
CA ASP A 60 2.36 9.13 9.01
C ASP A 60 2.22 7.81 8.23
N PHE A 61 2.39 7.83 6.91
CA PHE A 61 2.36 6.62 6.08
C PHE A 61 3.46 5.61 6.47
N ILE A 62 4.69 6.07 6.70
CA ILE A 62 5.82 5.23 7.15
C ILE A 62 5.51 4.64 8.52
N THR A 63 4.98 5.45 9.44
CA THR A 63 4.67 5.03 10.82
C THR A 63 3.57 3.98 10.82
N LYS A 64 2.46 4.21 10.12
CA LYS A 64 1.37 3.23 9.95
C LYS A 64 1.88 1.95 9.30
N SER A 65 2.67 2.08 8.23
CA SER A 65 3.23 0.91 7.54
C SER A 65 4.08 0.04 8.48
N LYS A 66 4.97 0.65 9.28
CA LYS A 66 5.81 -0.08 10.25
C LYS A 66 5.04 -0.70 11.41
N ALA A 67 3.86 -0.17 11.74
CA ALA A 67 2.99 -0.73 12.76
C ALA A 67 2.26 -2.01 12.29
N TYR A 68 2.22 -2.28 10.98
CA TYR A 68 1.56 -3.46 10.43
C TYR A 68 2.44 -4.72 10.56
N ALA A 69 1.89 -5.75 11.20
CA ALA A 69 2.66 -6.94 11.60
C ALA A 69 3.23 -7.71 10.40
N GLY A 70 4.56 -7.82 10.32
CA GLY A 70 5.26 -8.48 9.21
C GLY A 70 5.89 -7.49 8.23
N VAL A 71 5.68 -6.18 8.39
CA VAL A 71 6.49 -5.16 7.72
C VAL A 71 7.85 -5.06 8.41
N VAL A 72 8.91 -5.40 7.68
CA VAL A 72 10.30 -5.28 8.14
C VAL A 72 10.80 -3.85 7.90
N ASN A 73 10.47 -3.29 6.73
CA ASN A 73 10.91 -1.95 6.36
C ASN A 73 9.99 -1.30 5.34
N ILE A 74 9.98 0.03 5.34
CA ILE A 74 9.32 0.87 4.33
C ILE A 74 10.21 2.08 4.07
N SER A 75 10.45 2.38 2.80
CA SER A 75 11.13 3.60 2.36
C SER A 75 10.27 4.31 1.34
N VAL A 76 10.09 5.61 1.50
CA VAL A 76 9.39 6.49 0.55
C VAL A 76 10.39 7.53 0.05
N LYS A 77 10.61 7.58 -1.26
CA LYS A 77 11.52 8.51 -1.93
C LYS A 77 10.78 9.73 -2.47
N GLY A 78 11.54 10.68 -3.01
CA GLY A 78 11.02 11.92 -3.61
C GLY A 78 10.03 11.69 -4.76
N LEU A 79 9.40 12.77 -5.19
CA LEU A 79 8.40 12.77 -6.25
C LEU A 79 9.04 12.43 -7.62
N ASN A 80 8.34 11.63 -8.42
CA ASN A 80 8.60 11.45 -9.84
C ASN A 80 7.95 12.58 -10.67
N SER A 81 8.18 12.56 -11.99
CA SER A 81 7.61 13.56 -12.92
C SER A 81 6.08 13.55 -13.00
N GLN A 82 5.41 12.55 -12.43
CA GLN A 82 3.95 12.42 -12.36
C GLN A 82 3.40 12.85 -10.99
N GLY A 83 4.24 13.40 -10.10
CA GLY A 83 3.81 13.81 -8.75
C GLY A 83 3.53 12.63 -7.81
N GLN A 84 4.10 11.45 -8.09
CA GLN A 84 3.97 10.26 -7.25
C GLN A 84 5.29 9.99 -6.52
N ARG A 85 5.22 9.45 -5.31
CA ARG A 85 6.42 9.03 -4.57
C ARG A 85 6.72 7.57 -4.84
N ASN A 86 7.99 7.21 -4.98
CA ASN A 86 8.38 5.80 -5.08
C ASN A 86 8.51 5.18 -3.68
N ALA A 87 7.79 4.09 -3.42
CA ALA A 87 7.81 3.37 -2.16
C ALA A 87 8.36 1.96 -2.33
N LEU A 88 9.23 1.56 -1.41
CA LEU A 88 9.79 0.22 -1.29
C LEU A 88 9.39 -0.37 0.06
N LEU A 89 8.58 -1.42 0.02
CA LEU A 89 8.08 -2.16 1.17
C LEU A 89 8.79 -3.51 1.25
N ILE A 90 9.29 -3.86 2.44
CA ILE A 90 9.90 -5.16 2.75
C ILE A 90 9.01 -5.84 3.79
N ILE A 91 8.59 -7.08 3.49
CA ILE A 91 7.71 -7.87 4.34
C ILE A 91 8.30 -9.26 4.59
N ASP A 92 8.20 -9.77 5.81
CA ASP A 92 8.71 -11.10 6.17
C ASP A 92 7.61 -12.15 6.03
N GLY A 93 7.86 -13.19 5.22
CA GLY A 93 7.07 -14.42 5.13
C GLY A 93 5.61 -14.30 4.63
N LYS A 94 5.01 -13.11 4.65
CA LYS A 94 3.59 -12.88 4.34
C LYS A 94 3.44 -12.21 2.98
N LYS A 95 2.89 -12.94 2.00
CA LYS A 95 2.73 -12.47 0.61
C LYS A 95 1.36 -12.78 0.00
N ASP A 96 0.42 -13.26 0.80
CA ASP A 96 -0.93 -13.56 0.31
C ASP A 96 -1.77 -12.28 0.15
N ASP A 97 -2.84 -12.41 -0.63
CA ASP A 97 -3.70 -11.27 -0.96
C ASP A 97 -4.47 -10.76 0.27
N VAL A 98 -4.72 -11.63 1.26
CA VAL A 98 -5.40 -11.24 2.51
C VAL A 98 -4.51 -10.31 3.32
N TYR A 99 -3.23 -10.66 3.44
CA TYR A 99 -2.22 -9.85 4.08
C TYR A 99 -2.06 -8.51 3.39
N PHE A 100 -1.92 -8.51 2.06
CA PHE A 100 -1.75 -7.28 1.29
C PHE A 100 -3.00 -6.40 1.35
N LYS A 101 -4.20 -6.99 1.28
CA LYS A 101 -5.46 -6.28 1.49
C LYS A 101 -5.48 -5.58 2.85
N GLY A 102 -5.19 -6.32 3.91
CA GLY A 102 -5.16 -5.79 5.28
C GLY A 102 -4.11 -4.69 5.44
N PHE A 103 -2.95 -4.83 4.80
CA PHE A 103 -1.94 -3.78 4.79
C PHE A 103 -2.47 -2.50 4.13
N LEU A 104 -3.03 -2.59 2.92
CA LEU A 104 -3.56 -1.44 2.20
C LEU A 104 -4.69 -0.75 2.97
N ASP A 105 -5.62 -1.54 3.52
CA ASP A 105 -6.69 -1.00 4.36
C ASP A 105 -6.11 -0.31 5.62
N HIS A 106 -5.07 -0.89 6.24
CA HIS A 106 -4.41 -0.33 7.44
C HIS A 106 -3.74 1.02 7.17
N VAL A 107 -3.07 1.17 6.03
CA VAL A 107 -2.42 2.43 5.65
C VAL A 107 -3.37 3.42 4.96
N GLY A 108 -4.63 3.04 4.72
CA GLY A 108 -5.66 3.91 4.12
C GLY A 108 -5.60 4.03 2.61
N VAL A 109 -5.01 3.05 1.90
CA VAL A 109 -5.01 3.00 0.44
C VAL A 109 -6.36 2.46 -0.06
N THR A 110 -7.05 3.27 -0.86
CA THR A 110 -8.37 2.92 -1.39
C THR A 110 -8.36 2.58 -2.88
N LYS A 111 -7.33 3.04 -3.60
CA LYS A 111 -7.20 2.86 -5.05
C LYS A 111 -5.87 2.21 -5.43
N ILE A 112 -5.95 1.31 -6.38
CA ILE A 112 -4.81 0.54 -6.89
C ILE A 112 -4.84 0.64 -8.41
N TYR A 113 -3.79 1.19 -9.00
CA TYR A 113 -3.65 1.30 -10.44
C TYR A 113 -2.65 0.27 -10.95
N TYR A 114 -3.01 -0.45 -12.00
CA TYR A 114 -2.10 -1.28 -12.77
C TYR A 114 -2.32 -1.03 -14.26
N LYS A 115 -1.29 -0.49 -14.93
CA LYS A 115 -1.43 0.13 -16.25
C LYS A 115 -2.53 1.20 -16.21
N GLU A 116 -3.45 1.16 -17.16
CA GLU A 116 -4.56 2.11 -17.29
C GLU A 116 -5.83 1.66 -16.53
N LYS A 117 -5.77 0.56 -15.78
CA LYS A 117 -6.92 0.02 -15.03
C LYS A 117 -6.86 0.38 -13.55
N GLU A 118 -8.01 0.75 -12.99
CA GLU A 118 -8.23 0.98 -11.56
C GLU A 118 -8.80 -0.28 -10.88
N TYR A 119 -8.33 -0.54 -9.68
CA TYR A 119 -8.72 -1.61 -8.77
C TYR A 119 -8.84 -1.06 -7.36
N THR A 120 -9.42 -1.86 -6.46
CA THR A 120 -9.58 -1.54 -5.04
C THR A 120 -9.11 -2.73 -4.20
N THR A 121 -9.08 -2.57 -2.88
CA THR A 121 -8.75 -3.67 -1.95
C THR A 121 -9.78 -4.82 -2.04
N ALA A 122 -10.98 -4.56 -2.56
CA ALA A 122 -12.00 -5.59 -2.84
C ALA A 122 -11.77 -6.35 -4.16
N THR A 123 -11.03 -5.78 -5.12
CA THR A 123 -10.81 -6.37 -6.46
C THR A 123 -9.39 -6.88 -6.69
N LEU A 124 -8.65 -7.15 -5.61
CA LEU A 124 -7.28 -7.70 -5.68
C LEU A 124 -7.18 -9.01 -6.47
N LYS A 125 -8.20 -9.88 -6.38
CA LYS A 125 -8.23 -11.12 -7.18
C LYS A 125 -8.28 -10.82 -8.68
N GLN A 126 -9.09 -9.86 -9.11
CA GLN A 126 -9.15 -9.44 -10.51
C GLN A 126 -7.82 -8.84 -10.97
N LEU A 127 -7.18 -8.02 -10.12
CA LEU A 127 -5.85 -7.50 -10.38
C LEU A 127 -4.82 -8.63 -10.60
N GLN A 128 -4.87 -9.69 -9.77
CA GLN A 128 -4.00 -10.84 -9.94
C GLN A 128 -4.21 -11.51 -11.31
N GLU A 129 -5.46 -11.80 -11.68
CA GLU A 129 -5.80 -12.46 -12.94
C GLU A 129 -5.37 -11.66 -14.16
N ASP A 130 -5.61 -10.34 -14.17
CA ASP A 130 -5.23 -9.44 -15.27
C ASP A 130 -3.69 -9.34 -15.43
N ARG A 131 -2.95 -9.49 -14.33
CA ARG A 131 -1.49 -9.52 -14.35
C ARG A 131 -0.94 -10.84 -14.89
N GLN A 132 -1.54 -11.97 -14.52
CA GLN A 132 -1.16 -13.28 -15.06
C GLN A 132 -1.38 -13.36 -16.57
N LYS A 133 -2.55 -12.91 -17.05
CA LYS A 133 -2.86 -12.82 -18.49
C LYS A 133 -1.85 -11.94 -19.24
N SER A 134 -1.46 -10.82 -18.64
CA SER A 134 -0.45 -9.92 -19.22
C SER A 134 0.92 -10.59 -19.38
N LYS A 135 1.36 -11.42 -18.44
CA LYS A 135 2.65 -12.13 -18.51
C LYS A 135 2.67 -13.18 -19.61
N MET A 136 1.61 -13.99 -19.70
CA MET A 136 1.47 -15.03 -20.75
C MET A 136 1.56 -14.43 -22.15
N ASN A 137 0.86 -13.31 -22.39
CA ASN A 137 0.88 -12.64 -23.70
C ASN A 137 2.27 -12.11 -24.11
N VAL A 138 3.16 -11.82 -23.15
CA VAL A 138 4.53 -11.39 -23.43
C VAL A 138 5.44 -12.58 -23.78
N GLU A 139 5.26 -13.71 -23.09
CA GLU A 139 6.02 -14.93 -23.33
C GLU A 139 5.68 -15.56 -24.69
N THR A 140 4.40 -15.63 -25.06
CA THR A 140 3.98 -16.16 -26.38
C THR A 140 4.52 -15.32 -27.53
N LYS A 141 4.61 -13.98 -27.37
CA LYS A 141 5.19 -13.08 -28.37
C LYS A 141 6.71 -13.22 -28.51
N LYS A 142 7.41 -13.63 -27.45
CA LYS A 142 8.86 -13.91 -27.50
C LYS A 142 9.15 -15.29 -28.08
N ALA A 143 8.27 -16.28 -27.88
CA ALA A 143 8.44 -17.62 -28.43
C ALA A 143 8.17 -17.71 -29.94
N ASN A 144 7.36 -16.79 -30.48
CA ASN A 144 7.02 -16.71 -31.91
C ASN A 144 7.91 -15.74 -32.71
N LYS A 145 9.06 -15.33 -32.16
CA LYS A 145 10.08 -14.49 -32.82
C LYS A 145 11.39 -15.24 -32.90
#